data_AF-A0A1H1EHI1-F1
#
_entry.id   AF-A0A1H1EHI1-F1
#
_cell.length_a   1.000
_cell.length_b   1.000
_cell.length_c   1.000
_cell.angle_alpha   90.00
_cell.angle_beta   90.00
_cell.angle_gamma   90.00
#
_symmetry.space_group_name_H-M   'P 1'
#
loop_
_entity.id
_entity.type
_entity.pdbx_description
1 polymer ?
#
loop_
_entity_poly.entity_id
_entity_poly.type
_entity_poly.pdbx_seq_one_letter_code
_entity_poly.pdbx_strand_id
1 'polypeptide(L)'
;MAFIKDEKNFLDIHLGTYELSFNKKYRLISLLNDFTLGLWFLIGSVFFLFEPLKTAGAILFIVGSAQLLARPVIKLIHAFQFSNKRKNF
;
A
#
# COMPACT_ATOMS: atom_id res chain seq x y z
N MET A 1 -9.02 32.28 -32.60
CA MET A 1 -8.40 30.98 -32.94
C MET A 1 -7.90 30.38 -31.64
N ALA A 2 -8.42 29.21 -31.24
CA ALA A 2 -8.32 28.70 -29.87
C ALA A 2 -6.91 28.23 -29.48
N PHE A 3 -6.46 28.63 -28.29
CA PHE A 3 -5.29 28.07 -27.60
C PHE A 3 -5.66 26.67 -27.10
N ILE A 4 -5.09 25.61 -27.70
CA ILE A 4 -5.19 24.27 -27.13
C ILE A 4 -4.21 24.18 -25.97
N LYS A 5 -4.75 24.47 -24.78
CA LYS A 5 -4.15 24.24 -23.49
C LYS A 5 -4.38 22.77 -23.12
N ASP A 6 -3.27 22.09 -22.85
CA ASP A 6 -3.15 20.97 -21.91
C ASP A 6 -3.98 19.69 -22.16
N GLU A 7 -3.35 18.68 -22.73
CA GLU A 7 -3.82 17.29 -22.60
C GLU A 7 -2.66 16.27 -22.55
N LYS A 8 -1.52 16.65 -21.95
CA LYS A 8 -0.47 15.68 -21.54
C LYS A 8 -0.53 15.34 -20.06
N ASN A 9 -1.68 15.58 -19.41
CA ASN A 9 -1.95 15.26 -18.02
C ASN A 9 -2.75 13.95 -17.82
N PHE A 10 -2.89 13.12 -18.87
CA PHE A 10 -3.65 11.86 -18.78
C PHE A 10 -2.82 10.61 -18.46
N LEU A 11 -1.49 10.71 -18.40
CA LEU A 11 -0.59 9.59 -18.06
C LEU A 11 0.40 9.92 -16.94
N ASP A 12 0.27 11.10 -16.30
CA ASP A 12 1.00 11.43 -15.07
C ASP A 12 0.09 11.37 -13.85
N ILE A 13 -0.97 10.56 -13.96
CA ILE A 13 -1.55 9.86 -12.82
C ILE A 13 -0.54 8.76 -12.38
N HIS A 14 0.72 9.14 -12.18
CA HIS A 14 1.52 8.63 -11.09
C HIS A 14 0.78 8.98 -9.81
N LEU A 15 -0.23 8.15 -9.52
CA LEU A 15 -0.89 8.01 -8.24
C LEU A 15 0.19 7.79 -7.18
N GLY A 16 0.71 8.89 -6.63
CA GLY A 16 1.31 8.89 -5.32
C GLY A 16 2.81 8.66 -5.27
N THR A 17 3.58 9.21 -6.21
CA THR A 17 4.79 9.97 -5.82
C THR A 17 4.38 11.28 -5.13
N TYR A 18 3.46 11.19 -4.15
CA TYR A 18 3.77 11.88 -2.92
C TYR A 18 5.02 11.17 -2.45
N GLU A 19 6.17 11.72 -2.85
CA GLU A 19 7.41 11.59 -2.14
C GLU A 19 7.09 12.04 -0.72
N LEU A 20 6.51 11.12 0.05
CA LEU A 20 6.88 10.89 1.41
C LEU A 20 8.40 10.87 1.34
N SER A 21 8.98 12.05 1.55
CA SER A 21 10.39 12.28 1.81
C SER A 21 10.68 11.67 3.18
N PHE A 22 10.39 10.38 3.27
CA PHE A 22 10.60 9.49 4.36
C PHE A 22 11.89 8.80 3.94
N ASN A 23 12.96 9.17 4.62
CA ASN A 23 14.32 8.66 4.51
C ASN A 23 14.42 7.30 3.82
N LYS A 24 15.49 7.06 3.03
CA LYS A 24 15.80 5.77 2.36
C LYS A 24 15.42 4.50 3.19
N LYS A 25 15.54 4.56 4.52
CA LYS A 25 15.10 3.56 5.49
C LYS A 25 13.61 3.17 5.41
N TYR A 26 12.69 4.13 5.31
CA TYR A 26 11.24 3.87 5.24
C TYR A 26 10.82 3.18 3.94
N ARG A 27 11.46 3.52 2.83
CA ARG A 27 11.25 2.81 1.56
C ARG A 27 11.64 1.33 1.68
N LEU A 28 12.75 1.04 2.35
CA LEU A 28 13.18 -0.33 2.62
C LEU A 28 12.20 -1.08 3.53
N ILE A 29 11.75 -0.45 4.63
CA ILE A 29 10.76 -1.03 5.55
C ILE A 29 9.45 -1.34 4.81
N SER A 30 9.00 -0.42 3.97
CA SER A 30 7.81 -0.59 3.15
C SER A 30 7.98 -1.79 2.20
N LEU A 31 9.10 -1.87 1.47
CA LEU A 31 9.38 -2.98 0.58
C LEU A 31 9.44 -4.33 1.33
N LEU A 32 10.09 -4.36 2.50
CA LEU A 32 10.13 -5.54 3.36
C LEU A 32 8.72 -5.94 3.83
N ASN A 33 7.85 -4.98 4.13
CA ASN A 33 6.46 -5.25 4.48
C ASN A 33 5.72 -5.97 3.34
N ASP A 34 5.92 -5.55 2.08
CA ASP A 34 5.29 -6.23 0.93
C ASP A 34 5.85 -7.61 0.67
N PHE A 35 7.17 -7.75 0.83
CA PHE A 35 7.81 -9.04 0.68
C PHE A 35 7.31 -10.04 1.74
N THR A 36 7.29 -9.62 3.00
CA THR A 36 6.79 -10.43 4.12
C THR A 36 5.30 -10.73 3.99
N LEU A 37 4.50 -9.76 3.54
CA LEU A 37 3.10 -9.97 3.19
C LEU A 37 2.94 -11.12 2.18
N GLY A 38 3.66 -11.06 1.06
CA GLY A 38 3.63 -12.11 0.03
C GLY A 38 4.08 -13.46 0.59
N LEU A 39 5.07 -13.47 1.47
CA LEU A 39 5.56 -14.69 2.11
C LEU A 39 4.51 -15.34 3.03
N TRP A 40 3.79 -14.56 3.84
CA TRP A 40 2.70 -15.10 4.68
C TRP A 40 1.58 -15.72 3.85
N PHE A 41 1.19 -15.06 2.76
CA PHE A 41 0.18 -15.60 1.86
C PHE A 41 0.67 -16.88 1.18
N LEU A 42 1.91 -16.90 0.67
CA LEU A 42 2.47 -18.09 0.03
C LEU A 42 2.55 -19.28 0.98
N ILE A 43 3.11 -19.08 2.18
CA ILE A 43 3.23 -20.15 3.18
C ILE A 43 1.84 -20.59 3.67
N GLY A 44 0.93 -19.64 3.93
CA GLY A 44 -0.45 -19.93 4.31
C GLY A 44 -1.19 -20.77 3.26
N SER A 45 -0.98 -20.48 1.97
CA SER A 45 -1.53 -21.26 0.86
C SER A 45 -0.97 -22.69 0.84
N VAL A 46 0.33 -22.88 1.06
CA VAL A 46 0.95 -24.21 1.14
C VAL A 46 0.41 -24.98 2.35
N PHE A 47 0.24 -24.33 3.50
CA PHE A 47 -0.33 -24.95 4.70
C PHE A 47 -1.76 -25.43 4.49
N PHE A 48 -2.52 -24.74 3.64
CA PHE A 48 -3.89 -25.12 3.30
C PHE A 48 -4.01 -26.45 2.54
N LEU A 49 -2.90 -26.95 1.97
CA LEU A 49 -2.83 -28.26 1.32
C LEU A 49 -2.81 -29.42 2.32
N PHE A 50 -2.56 -29.15 3.60
CA PHE A 50 -2.47 -30.15 4.65
C PHE A 50 -3.51 -29.89 5.74
N GLU A 51 -4.43 -30.83 5.95
CA GLU A 51 -5.51 -30.73 6.93
C GLU A 51 -5.09 -30.27 8.35
N PRO A 52 -4.04 -30.83 8.97
CA PRO A 52 -3.62 -30.40 10.31
C PRO A 52 -3.01 -28.99 10.34
N LEU A 53 -2.55 -28.45 9.20
CA LEU A 53 -1.90 -27.14 9.13
C LEU A 53 -2.85 -26.02 8.71
N LYS A 54 -4.09 -26.33 8.33
CA LYS A 54 -5.09 -25.34 7.88
C LYS A 54 -5.30 -24.20 8.89
N THR A 55 -5.38 -24.51 10.18
CA THR A 55 -5.53 -23.49 11.23
C THR A 55 -4.33 -22.54 11.28
N ALA A 56 -3.11 -23.08 11.17
CA ALA A 56 -1.90 -22.27 11.11
C ALA A 56 -1.87 -21.41 9.84
N GLY A 57 -2.25 -21.98 8.69
CA GLY A 57 -2.37 -21.24 7.42
C GLY A 57 -3.40 -20.11 7.49
N ALA A 58 -4.54 -20.33 8.15
CA ALA A 58 -5.55 -19.29 8.36
C ALA A 58 -5.00 -18.13 9.22
N ILE A 59 -4.24 -18.42 10.27
CA ILE A 59 -3.58 -17.38 11.09
C ILE A 59 -2.58 -16.58 10.24
N LEU A 60 -1.79 -17.24 9.38
CA LEU A 60 -0.87 -16.56 8.46
C LEU A 60 -1.61 -15.62 7.50
N PHE A 61 -2.76 -16.03 6.97
CA PHE A 61 -3.59 -15.17 6.13
C PHE A 61 -4.19 -13.99 6.89
N ILE A 62 -4.58 -14.16 8.15
CA ILE A 62 -5.07 -13.06 8.98
C ILE A 62 -3.96 -12.04 9.21
N VAL A 63 -2.76 -12.49 9.58
CA VAL A 63 -1.59 -11.63 9.78
C VAL A 63 -1.22 -10.91 8.49
N GLY A 64 -1.14 -11.64 7.37
CA GLY A 64 -0.91 -11.06 6.05
C GLY A 64 -1.97 -10.02 5.69
N SER A 65 -3.26 -10.30 5.93
CA SER A 65 -4.35 -9.36 5.63
C SER A 65 -4.26 -8.08 6.46
N ALA A 66 -3.91 -8.19 7.74
CA ALA A 66 -3.64 -7.01 8.57
C ALA A 66 -2.47 -6.18 8.02
N GLN A 67 -1.42 -6.86 7.55
CA GLN A 67 -0.23 -6.24 6.97
C GLN A 67 -0.50 -5.58 5.59
N LEU A 68 -1.45 -6.13 4.83
CA LEU A 68 -1.96 -5.55 3.58
C LEU A 68 -2.65 -4.21 3.84
N LEU A 69 -3.44 -4.11 4.92
CA LEU A 69 -4.19 -2.91 5.28
C LEU A 69 -3.32 -1.77 5.79
N ALA A 70 -2.10 -2.04 6.29
CA ALA A 70 -1.21 -1.01 6.80
C ALA A 70 -0.92 0.10 5.77
N ARG A 71 -0.68 -0.27 4.51
CA ARG A 71 -0.39 0.67 3.41
C ARG A 71 -1.53 1.63 3.06
N PRO A 72 -2.76 1.14 2.76
CA PRO A 72 -3.88 2.02 2.49
C PRO A 72 -4.26 2.86 3.70
N VAL A 73 -4.12 2.36 4.94
CA VAL A 73 -4.38 3.16 6.15
C VAL A 73 -3.44 4.36 6.26
N ILE A 74 -2.14 4.18 6.03
CA ILE A 74 -1.17 5.30 6.01
C ILE A 74 -1.55 6.29 4.91
N LYS A 75 -1.89 5.79 3.70
CA LYS A 75 -2.31 6.64 2.57
C LYS A 75 -3.59 7.43 2.90
N LEU A 76 -4.55 6.82 3.58
CA LEU A 76 -5.80 7.45 4.01
C LEU A 76 -5.55 8.57 5.02
N ILE A 77 -4.77 8.30 6.08
CA ILE A 77 -4.43 9.31 7.11
C ILE A 77 -3.79 10.53 6.46
N HIS A 78 -2.85 10.31 5.53
CA HIS A 78 -2.18 11.39 4.80
C HIS A 78 -3.16 12.18 3.91
N ALA A 79 -4.07 11.50 3.22
CA ALA A 79 -5.08 12.15 2.39
C ALA A 79 -6.02 13.05 3.22
N PHE A 80 -6.47 12.58 4.39
CA PHE A 80 -7.31 13.39 5.30
C PHE A 80 -6.55 14.60 5.86
N GLN A 81 -5.28 14.43 6.25
CA GLN A 81 -4.46 15.54 6.77
C GLN A 81 -4.19 16.63 5.72
N PHE A 82 -3.93 16.25 4.46
CA PHE A 82 -3.74 17.22 3.37
C PHE A 82 -5.04 17.93 2.95
N SER A 83 -6.18 17.27 3.07
CA SER A 83 -7.48 17.91 2.81
C SER A 83 -7.77 19.07 3.77
N ASN A 84 -7.28 19.01 5.00
CA ASN A 84 -7.53 20.03 6.02
C ASN A 84 -6.66 21.30 5.85
N LYS A 85 -5.55 21.24 5.09
CA LYS A 85 -4.69 22.41 4.81
C LYS A 85 -5.14 23.25 3.61
N ARG A 86 -6.14 22.81 2.84
CA ARG A 86 -6.64 23.50 1.63
C ARG A 86 -7.83 24.44 1.86
N LYS A 87 -8.02 24.92 3.09
CA LYS A 87 -9.08 25.87 3.46
C LYS A 87 -8.61 27.29 3.85
N ASN A 88 -7.31 27.58 3.78
CA ASN A 88 -6.74 28.88 4.19
C ASN A 88 -5.91 29.57 3.07
N PHE A 89 -6.41 29.59 1.83
CA PHE A 89 -5.96 30.52 0.80
C PHE A 89 -7.17 31.01 0.00
#